data_AF-A0A5E8AU55-F1
#
_entry.id   AF-A0A5E8AU55-F1
#
_cell.length_a   1.000
_cell.length_b   1.000
_cell.length_c   1.000
_cell.angle_alpha   90.00
_cell.angle_beta   90.00
_cell.angle_gamma   90.00
#
_symmetry.space_group_name_H-M   'P 1'
#
loop_
_entity.id
_entity.type
_entity.pdbx_description
1 polymer ?
#
loop_
_entity_poly.entity_id
_entity_poly.type
_entity_poly.pdbx_seq_one_letter_code
_entity_poly.pdbx_strand_id
1 'polypeptide(L)'
;MCFLFMLVAHQESWAQGGSRVIQFSGVILGEDSVSGVPGVHVYVPKAGRGTTSNVYGYFSMPALVGDSVVISAIGFEKQHFIVPGNKGENFTAIIELVTDTTYLPPIEILPYPTEELFKQAVLALKLPDAEDYRKMEEVLRADILMRMMQGAPMDASENYRYYSNQQFLAMTDKFQPRSNPLLNPFAWAQFIKSLKKDRK
;
A
#
# COMPACT_ATOMS: atom_id res chain seq x y z
N MET A 1 2.03 72.28 12.07
CA MET A 1 2.14 71.27 13.15
C MET A 1 1.34 70.04 12.70
N CYS A 2 1.95 69.17 11.90
CA CYS A 2 1.30 68.02 11.27
C CYS A 2 1.82 66.77 11.97
N PHE A 3 1.00 66.16 12.82
CA PHE A 3 1.36 64.98 13.59
C PHE A 3 0.94 63.74 12.79
N LEU A 4 1.90 63.13 12.08
CA LEU A 4 1.71 61.88 11.36
C LEU A 4 1.74 60.73 12.37
N PHE A 5 0.57 60.18 12.69
CA PHE A 5 0.41 59.06 13.61
C PHE A 5 0.76 57.75 12.89
N MET A 6 1.96 57.22 13.15
CA MET A 6 2.47 55.97 12.57
C MET A 6 1.91 54.78 13.35
N LEU A 7 0.95 54.07 12.76
CA LEU A 7 0.33 52.87 13.33
C LEU A 7 1.26 51.67 13.11
N VAL A 8 2.03 51.32 14.15
CA VAL A 8 2.89 50.13 14.15
C VAL A 8 1.98 48.91 14.36
N ALA A 9 1.74 48.16 13.28
CA ALA A 9 1.16 46.83 13.36
C ALA A 9 2.22 45.86 13.91
N HIS A 10 2.05 45.41 15.15
CA HIS A 10 2.79 44.27 15.69
C HIS A 10 2.35 43.00 14.94
N GLN A 11 3.07 42.63 13.89
CA GLN A 11 3.02 41.26 13.39
C GLN A 11 3.88 40.40 14.32
N GLU A 12 3.25 39.54 15.10
CA GLU A 12 3.96 38.44 15.76
C GLU A 12 4.46 37.50 14.67
N SER A 13 5.76 37.60 14.37
CA SER A 13 6.44 36.63 13.55
C SER A 13 6.60 35.35 14.36
N TRP A 14 5.91 34.30 13.95
CA TRP A 14 6.18 32.94 14.41
C TRP A 14 7.53 32.52 13.84
N ALA A 15 8.61 32.93 14.49
CA ALA A 15 9.92 32.40 14.22
C ALA A 15 9.85 30.90 14.53
N GLN A 16 10.06 30.11 13.48
CA GLN A 16 10.02 28.65 13.43
C GLN A 16 10.50 28.04 14.76
N GLY A 17 9.64 27.27 15.41
CA GLY A 17 10.04 26.40 16.51
C GLY A 17 11.14 25.48 15.99
N GLY A 18 12.40 25.88 16.24
CA GLY A 18 13.56 25.31 15.59
C GLY A 18 13.76 23.88 16.06
N SER A 19 13.70 22.94 15.13
CA SER A 19 14.16 21.58 15.35
C SER A 19 15.56 21.65 15.95
N ARG A 20 15.72 21.14 17.19
CA ARG A 20 16.99 21.19 17.89
C ARG A 20 18.02 20.35 17.13
N VAL A 21 19.16 20.95 16.79
CA VAL A 21 20.30 20.24 16.23
C VAL A 21 21.04 19.55 17.37
N ILE A 22 21.32 18.27 17.22
CA ILE A 22 22.20 17.52 18.12
C ILE A 22 23.35 16.91 17.33
N GLN A 23 24.50 16.73 17.99
CA GLN A 23 25.60 15.98 17.41
C GLN A 23 25.33 14.49 17.60
N PHE A 24 25.04 13.79 16.50
CA PHE A 24 24.87 12.35 16.51
C PHE A 24 26.20 11.68 16.17
N SER A 25 26.73 10.91 17.11
CA SER A 25 27.93 10.11 16.91
C SER A 25 27.66 8.65 17.26
N GLY A 26 28.55 7.77 16.84
CA GLY A 26 28.40 6.36 17.14
C GLY A 26 29.49 5.51 16.55
N VAL A 27 29.44 4.24 16.93
CA VAL A 27 30.29 3.19 16.37
C VAL A 27 29.38 2.15 15.72
N ILE A 28 29.71 1.81 14.48
CA ILE A 28 29.00 0.81 13.68
C ILE A 28 29.79 -0.48 13.72
N LEU A 29 29.15 -1.52 14.24
CA LEU A 29 29.70 -2.85 14.42
C LEU A 29 29.10 -3.80 13.38
N GLY A 30 29.87 -4.82 13.01
CA GLY A 30 29.39 -5.91 12.17
C GLY A 30 28.50 -6.90 12.94
N GLU A 31 28.14 -7.99 12.27
CA GLU A 31 27.34 -9.09 12.85
C GLU A 31 28.04 -9.77 14.04
N ASP A 32 29.37 -9.69 14.10
CA ASP A 32 30.17 -10.25 15.19
C ASP A 32 30.23 -9.34 16.44
N SER A 33 29.55 -8.18 16.43
CA SER A 33 29.50 -7.19 17.51
C SER A 33 30.87 -6.71 18.03
N VAL A 34 31.96 -6.99 17.31
CA VAL A 34 33.34 -6.69 17.74
C VAL A 34 34.08 -5.90 16.66
N SER A 35 33.83 -6.24 15.39
CA SER A 35 34.49 -5.57 14.28
C SER A 35 33.78 -4.27 13.92
N GLY A 36 34.53 -3.16 13.89
CA GLY A 36 34.03 -1.89 13.38
C GLY A 36 33.96 -1.93 11.84
N VAL A 37 32.82 -1.57 11.26
CA VAL A 37 32.63 -1.63 9.80
C VAL A 37 32.98 -0.27 9.17
N PRO A 38 34.02 -0.19 8.32
CA PRO A 38 34.40 1.05 7.66
C PRO A 38 33.55 1.37 6.43
N GLY A 39 33.48 2.65 6.07
CA GLY A 39 32.83 3.10 4.83
C GLY A 39 31.30 2.97 4.82
N VAL A 40 30.67 2.81 5.98
CA VAL A 40 29.21 2.75 6.12
C VAL A 40 28.63 4.14 5.88
N HIS A 41 27.56 4.22 5.09
CA HIS A 41 26.88 5.49 4.82
C HIS A 41 25.84 5.76 5.90
N VAL A 42 25.92 6.94 6.52
CA VAL A 42 24.97 7.41 7.53
C VAL A 42 24.40 8.73 7.03
N TYR A 43 23.10 8.77 6.69
CA TYR A 43 22.51 9.96 6.06
C TYR A 43 21.05 10.18 6.44
N VAL A 44 20.59 11.43 6.33
CA VAL A 44 19.20 11.82 6.57
C VAL A 44 18.53 12.10 5.21
N PRO A 45 17.58 11.27 4.75
CA PRO A 45 16.95 11.43 3.44
C PRO A 45 16.26 12.78 3.24
N LYS A 46 15.63 13.31 4.29
CA LYS A 46 14.91 14.60 4.24
C LYS A 46 15.83 15.81 4.13
N ALA A 47 17.01 15.74 4.75
CA ALA A 47 17.96 16.86 4.82
C ALA A 47 19.02 16.80 3.72
N GLY A 48 19.20 15.67 3.04
CA GLY A 48 20.22 15.48 2.01
C GLY A 48 21.65 15.56 2.56
N ARG A 49 21.84 15.35 3.86
CA ARG A 49 23.14 15.40 4.56
C ARG A 49 23.49 14.02 5.10
N GLY A 50 24.78 13.71 5.12
CA GLY A 50 25.29 12.46 5.66
C GLY A 50 26.80 12.48 5.85
N THR A 51 27.29 11.41 6.45
CA THR A 51 28.71 11.15 6.71
C THR A 51 29.01 9.67 6.43
N THR A 52 30.29 9.31 6.46
CA THR A 52 30.73 7.92 6.34
C THR A 52 31.49 7.50 7.59
N SER A 53 31.43 6.22 7.95
CA SER A 53 32.23 5.69 9.06
C SER A 53 33.72 5.62 8.71
N ASN A 54 34.57 5.82 9.73
CA ASN A 54 36.02 5.68 9.60
C ASN A 54 36.46 4.20 9.66
N VAL A 55 37.79 3.96 9.66
CA VAL A 55 38.38 2.60 9.70
C VAL A 55 37.91 1.76 10.91
N TYR A 56 37.54 2.42 12.01
CA TYR A 56 37.08 1.78 13.25
C TYR A 56 35.54 1.74 13.35
N GLY A 57 34.81 2.08 12.29
CA GLY A 57 33.35 2.15 12.30
C GLY A 57 32.78 3.37 13.02
N TYR A 58 33.60 4.33 13.44
CA TYR A 58 33.14 5.54 14.10
C TYR A 58 32.62 6.57 13.09
N PHE A 59 31.49 7.22 13.41
CA PHE A 59 30.92 8.32 12.64
C PHE A 59 30.45 9.46 13.55
N SER A 60 30.31 10.65 12.98
CA SER A 60 29.76 11.82 13.66
C SER A 60 29.13 12.77 12.64
N MET A 61 27.90 13.20 12.88
CA MET A 61 27.21 14.19 12.07
C MET A 61 26.18 15.00 12.87
N PRO A 62 25.93 16.26 12.53
CA PRO A 62 24.81 17.01 13.09
C PRO A 62 23.50 16.50 12.50
N ALA A 63 22.54 16.15 13.35
CA ALA A 63 21.21 15.70 12.97
C ALA A 63 20.13 16.46 13.75
N LEU A 64 18.94 16.61 13.17
CA LEU A 64 17.82 17.21 13.88
C LEU A 64 17.13 16.16 14.74
N VAL A 65 16.67 16.59 15.91
CA VAL A 65 15.80 15.76 16.76
C VAL A 65 14.55 15.34 15.99
N GLY A 66 14.23 14.04 16.03
CA GLY A 66 13.08 13.47 15.35
C GLY A 66 13.28 13.12 13.87
N ASP A 67 14.45 13.41 13.29
CA ASP A 67 14.77 12.95 11.93
C ASP A 67 15.10 11.45 11.91
N SER A 68 14.81 10.83 10.76
CA SER A 68 15.19 9.46 10.45
C SER A 68 16.54 9.44 9.76
N VAL A 69 17.50 8.79 10.39
CA VAL A 69 18.82 8.48 9.85
C VAL A 69 18.76 7.10 9.23
N VAL A 70 19.27 6.98 8.02
CA VAL A 70 19.46 5.72 7.31
C VAL A 70 20.93 5.33 7.43
N ILE A 71 21.17 4.12 7.90
CA ILE A 71 22.48 3.49 7.92
C ILE A 71 22.48 2.41 6.84
N SER A 72 23.41 2.48 5.90
CA SER A 72 23.51 1.52 4.81
C SER A 72 24.95 1.21 4.44
N ALA A 73 25.23 -0.07 4.21
CA ALA A 73 26.49 -0.57 3.70
C ALA A 73 26.21 -1.68 2.67
N ILE A 74 27.17 -1.95 1.80
CA ILE A 74 27.07 -3.05 0.84
C ILE A 74 27.17 -4.37 1.62
N GLY A 75 26.25 -5.30 1.36
CA GLY A 75 26.19 -6.60 2.05
C GLY A 75 25.44 -6.60 3.39
N PHE A 76 24.87 -5.47 3.79
CA PHE A 76 24.08 -5.34 5.02
C PHE A 76 22.69 -4.76 4.74
N GLU A 77 21.74 -5.14 5.58
CA GLU A 77 20.39 -4.59 5.55
C GLU A 77 20.39 -3.10 5.91
N LYS A 78 19.51 -2.32 5.26
CA LYS A 78 19.34 -0.90 5.57
C LYS A 78 18.60 -0.74 6.89
N GLN A 79 19.23 -0.06 7.83
CA GLN A 79 18.61 0.23 9.13
C GLN A 79 18.15 1.68 9.21
N HIS A 80 17.02 1.89 9.88
CA HIS A 80 16.44 3.19 10.14
C HIS A 80 16.52 3.49 11.63
N PHE A 81 17.12 4.63 11.96
CA PHE A 81 17.24 5.10 13.33
C PHE A 81 16.58 6.46 13.49
N ILE A 82 15.77 6.64 14.53
CA ILE A 82 15.12 7.92 14.84
C ILE A 82 15.93 8.63 15.93
N VAL A 83 16.35 9.85 15.65
CA VAL A 83 17.15 10.64 16.58
C VAL A 83 16.32 11.05 17.81
N PRO A 84 16.68 10.61 19.04
CA PRO A 84 15.89 10.89 20.23
C PRO A 84 16.03 12.35 20.69
N GLY A 85 14.93 12.97 21.12
CA GLY A 85 14.89 14.37 21.57
C GLY A 85 15.12 14.62 23.05
N ASN A 86 15.16 13.55 23.87
CA ASN A 86 15.31 13.64 25.32
C ASN A 86 16.77 13.58 25.80
N LYS A 87 17.73 13.56 24.86
CA LYS A 87 19.17 13.55 25.15
C LYS A 87 19.73 14.96 24.98
N GLY A 88 20.88 15.22 25.61
CA GLY A 88 21.54 16.53 25.58
C GLY A 88 22.00 16.95 24.19
N GLU A 89 22.99 17.84 24.11
CA GLU A 89 23.49 18.34 22.82
C GLU A 89 24.22 17.27 22.00
N ASN A 90 24.68 16.20 22.64
CA ASN A 90 25.37 15.07 22.01
C ASN A 90 24.63 13.76 22.29
N PHE A 91 24.51 12.92 21.28
CA PHE A 91 23.95 11.57 21.39
C PHE A 91 24.88 10.56 20.74
N THR A 92 25.27 9.54 21.50
CA THR A 92 26.14 8.45 21.03
C THR A 92 25.36 7.14 20.96
N ALA A 93 25.41 6.46 19.81
CA ALA A 93 24.79 5.15 19.62
C ALA A 93 25.81 4.07 19.21
N ILE A 94 25.53 2.83 19.60
CA ILE A 94 26.18 1.64 19.05
C ILE A 94 25.16 1.00 18.11
N ILE A 95 25.56 0.76 16.87
CA ILE A 95 24.69 0.24 15.81
C ILE A 95 25.32 -1.04 15.29
N GLU A 96 24.61 -2.15 15.42
CA GLU A 96 25.04 -3.46 14.89
C GLU A 96 24.36 -3.68 13.54
N LEU A 97 25.15 -3.90 12.49
CA LEU A 97 24.62 -4.19 11.17
C LEU A 97 24.22 -5.66 11.05
N VAL A 98 23.11 -5.89 10.35
CA VAL A 98 22.61 -7.22 10.02
C VAL A 98 22.99 -7.53 8.58
N THR A 99 23.59 -8.70 8.35
CA THR A 99 24.02 -9.14 7.01
C THR A 99 22.80 -9.40 6.13
N ASP A 100 22.79 -8.83 4.93
CA ASP A 100 21.73 -9.06 3.94
C ASP A 100 21.98 -10.42 3.26
N THR A 101 21.24 -11.44 3.70
CA THR A 101 21.31 -12.79 3.12
C THR A 101 20.13 -13.01 2.17
N THR A 102 20.38 -12.87 0.87
CA THR A 102 19.40 -13.27 -0.14
C THR A 102 19.45 -14.78 -0.36
N TYR A 103 18.40 -15.48 0.07
CA TYR A 103 18.22 -16.90 -0.25
C TYR A 103 17.66 -17.05 -1.66
N LEU A 104 18.44 -17.66 -2.55
CA LEU A 104 17.96 -18.07 -3.87
C LEU A 104 17.10 -19.33 -3.73
N PRO A 105 15.95 -19.42 -4.43
CA PRO A 105 15.16 -20.64 -4.42
C PRO A 105 15.99 -21.80 -5.00
N PRO A 106 15.91 -23.01 -4.42
CA PRO A 106 16.63 -24.17 -4.93
C PRO A 106 16.14 -24.51 -6.35
N ILE A 107 17.07 -24.80 -7.25
CA ILE A 107 16.76 -25.36 -8.57
C ILE A 107 16.71 -26.88 -8.48
N GLU A 108 15.52 -27.45 -8.52
CA GLU A 108 15.34 -28.90 -8.59
C GLU A 108 15.51 -29.37 -10.04
N ILE A 109 16.68 -29.96 -10.36
CA ILE A 109 16.91 -30.63 -11.63
C ILE A 109 16.45 -32.09 -11.46
N LEU A 110 15.35 -32.46 -12.10
CA LEU A 110 14.78 -33.81 -12.02
C LEU A 110 15.27 -34.65 -13.23
N PRO A 111 16.22 -35.59 -13.05
CA PRO A 111 16.65 -36.47 -14.13
C PRO A 111 15.64 -37.61 -14.33
N TYR A 112 14.84 -37.54 -15.39
CA TYR A 112 13.90 -38.62 -15.72
C TYR A 112 14.57 -39.68 -16.63
N PRO A 113 14.59 -40.97 -16.23
CA PRO A 113 15.27 -42.03 -16.97
C PRO A 113 14.55 -42.48 -18.26
N THR A 114 13.24 -42.27 -18.40
CA THR A 114 12.46 -42.67 -19.59
C THR A 114 11.49 -41.56 -20.02
N GLU A 115 11.17 -41.51 -21.31
CA GLU A 115 10.24 -40.52 -21.89
C GLU A 115 8.84 -40.62 -21.28
N GLU A 116 8.36 -41.84 -21.01
CA GLU A 116 7.04 -42.07 -20.41
C GLU A 116 6.96 -41.49 -18.99
N LEU A 117 8.01 -41.69 -18.19
CA LEU A 117 8.06 -41.17 -16.82
C LEU A 117 8.15 -39.64 -16.83
N PHE A 118 8.89 -39.06 -17.78
CA PHE A 118 8.92 -37.61 -17.98
C PHE A 118 7.52 -37.06 -18.32
N LYS A 119 6.82 -37.67 -19.29
CA LYS A 119 5.46 -37.23 -19.67
C LYS A 119 4.50 -37.29 -18.49
N GLN A 120 4.51 -38.38 -17.73
CA GLN A 120 3.65 -38.52 -16.55
C GLN A 120 3.96 -37.47 -15.48
N ALA A 121 5.25 -37.20 -15.23
CA ALA A 121 5.67 -36.23 -14.23
C ALA A 121 5.35 -34.78 -14.64
N VAL A 122 5.54 -34.42 -15.91
CA VAL A 122 5.15 -33.11 -16.44
C VAL A 122 3.64 -32.91 -16.37
N LEU A 123 2.85 -33.94 -16.71
CA LEU A 123 1.39 -33.87 -16.59
C LEU A 123 0.92 -33.76 -15.12
N ALA A 124 1.65 -34.37 -14.19
CA ALA A 124 1.34 -34.35 -12.76
C ALA A 124 1.91 -33.12 -12.03
N LEU A 125 2.72 -32.31 -12.70
CA LEU A 125 3.39 -31.16 -12.10
C LEU A 125 2.35 -30.11 -11.66
N LYS A 126 2.32 -29.82 -10.36
CA LYS A 126 1.55 -28.70 -9.81
C LYS A 126 2.43 -27.47 -9.77
N LEU A 127 2.13 -26.50 -10.62
CA LEU A 127 2.80 -25.20 -10.60
C LEU A 127 2.45 -24.45 -9.30
N PRO A 128 3.36 -23.63 -8.73
CA PRO A 128 3.10 -22.87 -7.51
C PRO A 128 1.81 -22.03 -7.60
N ASP A 129 1.58 -21.43 -8.77
CA ASP A 129 0.43 -20.55 -9.02
C ASP A 129 -0.82 -21.31 -9.52
N ALA A 130 -0.76 -22.64 -9.65
CA ALA A 130 -1.86 -23.44 -10.22
C ALA A 130 -3.17 -23.28 -9.43
N GLU A 131 -3.09 -23.16 -8.11
CA GLU A 131 -4.26 -22.91 -7.26
C GLU A 131 -4.87 -21.52 -7.51
N ASP A 132 -4.05 -20.51 -7.79
CA ASP A 132 -4.52 -19.15 -8.06
C ASP A 132 -5.22 -19.08 -9.43
N TYR A 133 -4.69 -19.76 -10.45
CA TYR A 133 -5.37 -19.92 -11.74
C TYR A 133 -6.72 -20.63 -11.60
N ARG A 134 -6.81 -21.67 -10.77
CA ARG A 134 -8.08 -22.39 -10.53
C ARG A 134 -9.11 -21.54 -9.81
N LYS A 135 -8.70 -20.78 -8.79
CA LYS A 135 -9.58 -19.81 -8.11
C LYS A 135 -10.05 -18.72 -9.07
N MET A 136 -9.16 -18.23 -9.93
CA MET A 136 -9.51 -17.23 -10.94
C MET A 136 -10.53 -17.79 -11.94
N GLU A 137 -10.33 -19.03 -12.41
CA GLU A 137 -11.30 -19.73 -13.26
C GLU A 137 -12.66 -19.89 -12.57
N GLU A 138 -12.67 -20.24 -11.27
CA GLU A 138 -13.89 -20.36 -10.48
C GLU A 138 -14.62 -19.01 -10.36
N VAL A 139 -13.92 -17.94 -10.00
CA VAL A 139 -14.50 -16.59 -9.86
C VAL A 139 -15.00 -16.04 -11.19
N LEU A 140 -14.34 -16.39 -12.30
CA LEU A 140 -14.72 -15.97 -13.65
C LEU A 140 -15.86 -16.79 -14.26
N ARG A 141 -16.42 -17.77 -13.55
CA ARG A 141 -17.60 -18.50 -14.03
C ARG A 141 -18.77 -17.53 -14.23
N ALA A 142 -19.47 -17.71 -15.34
CA ALA A 142 -20.53 -16.79 -15.79
C ALA A 142 -21.66 -16.63 -14.76
N ASP A 143 -21.98 -17.69 -14.01
CA ASP A 143 -22.99 -17.67 -12.95
C ASP A 143 -22.55 -16.82 -11.73
N ILE A 144 -21.29 -16.92 -11.33
CA ILE A 144 -20.71 -16.12 -10.24
C ILE A 144 -20.62 -14.66 -10.66
N LEU A 145 -20.12 -14.38 -11.87
CA LEU A 145 -20.08 -13.03 -12.43
C LEU A 145 -21.47 -12.40 -12.48
N MET A 146 -22.48 -13.13 -12.95
CA MET A 146 -23.87 -12.64 -12.97
C MET A 146 -24.38 -12.31 -11.56
N ARG A 147 -24.08 -13.13 -10.55
CA ARG A 147 -24.45 -12.83 -9.16
C ARG A 147 -23.72 -11.60 -8.60
N MET A 148 -22.43 -11.45 -8.90
CA MET A 148 -21.66 -10.27 -8.52
C MET A 148 -22.22 -9.01 -9.20
N MET A 149 -22.56 -9.08 -10.48
CA MET A 149 -23.19 -7.97 -11.21
C MET A 149 -24.55 -7.56 -10.63
N GLN A 150 -25.33 -8.51 -10.11
CA GLN A 150 -26.62 -8.21 -9.45
C GLN A 150 -26.46 -7.51 -8.10
N GLY A 151 -25.37 -7.79 -7.37
CA GLY A 151 -25.09 -7.18 -6.07
C GLY A 151 -24.26 -5.89 -6.16
N ALA A 152 -23.63 -5.61 -7.30
CA ALA A 152 -22.78 -4.43 -7.47
C ALA A 152 -23.62 -3.15 -7.63
N PRO A 153 -23.19 -2.03 -7.01
CA PRO A 153 -23.83 -0.74 -7.24
C PRO A 153 -23.65 -0.29 -8.69
N MET A 154 -24.64 0.41 -9.23
CA MET A 154 -24.55 0.97 -10.59
C MET A 154 -23.45 2.02 -10.68
N ASP A 155 -22.55 1.85 -11.64
CA ASP A 155 -21.55 2.86 -12.01
C ASP A 155 -22.21 4.10 -12.65
N ALA A 156 -21.46 5.21 -12.77
CA ALA A 156 -21.94 6.45 -13.38
C ALA A 156 -22.49 6.26 -14.80
N SER A 157 -21.84 5.39 -15.60
CA SER A 157 -22.28 5.03 -16.94
C SER A 157 -23.63 4.29 -16.95
N GLU A 158 -23.80 3.32 -16.05
CA GLU A 158 -25.04 2.57 -15.86
C GLU A 158 -26.17 3.44 -15.30
N ASN A 159 -25.87 4.35 -14.38
CA ASN A 159 -26.83 5.34 -13.88
C ASN A 159 -27.34 6.26 -15.00
N TYR A 160 -26.45 6.73 -15.88
CA TYR A 160 -26.85 7.54 -17.03
C TYR A 160 -27.74 6.75 -17.99
N ARG A 161 -27.39 5.50 -18.30
CA ARG A 161 -28.22 4.62 -19.13
C ARG A 161 -29.58 4.35 -18.51
N TYR A 162 -29.62 4.07 -17.21
CA TYR A 162 -30.85 3.85 -16.46
C TYR A 162 -31.75 5.09 -16.48
N TYR A 163 -31.18 6.27 -16.22
CA TYR A 163 -31.90 7.54 -16.30
C TYR A 163 -32.44 7.81 -17.71
N SER A 164 -31.61 7.64 -18.74
CA SER A 164 -32.00 7.83 -20.14
C SER A 164 -33.14 6.87 -20.54
N ASN A 165 -33.07 5.60 -20.14
CA ASN A 165 -34.13 4.62 -20.35
C ASN A 165 -35.44 5.03 -19.66
N GLN A 166 -35.37 5.54 -18.42
CA GLN A 166 -36.58 6.05 -17.75
C GLN A 166 -37.20 7.24 -18.48
N GLN A 167 -36.38 8.18 -18.97
CA GLN A 167 -36.87 9.31 -19.77
C GLN A 167 -37.54 8.83 -21.06
N PHE A 168 -36.94 7.85 -21.75
CA PHE A 168 -37.50 7.26 -22.96
C PHE A 168 -38.85 6.56 -22.70
N LEU A 169 -38.94 5.78 -21.62
CA LEU A 169 -40.19 5.13 -21.21
C LEU A 169 -41.26 6.17 -20.85
N ALA A 170 -40.91 7.20 -20.08
CA ALA A 170 -41.84 8.28 -19.73
C ALA A 170 -42.34 9.07 -20.95
N MET A 171 -41.49 9.26 -21.97
CA MET A 171 -41.88 9.89 -23.23
C MET A 171 -42.81 8.99 -24.05
N THR A 172 -42.53 7.69 -24.11
CA THR A 172 -43.35 6.70 -24.83
C THR A 172 -44.73 6.54 -24.18
N ASP A 173 -44.76 6.47 -22.85
CA ASP A 173 -45.98 6.32 -22.06
C ASP A 173 -46.79 7.61 -21.94
N LYS A 174 -46.27 8.76 -22.36
CA LYS A 174 -46.94 10.07 -22.28
C LYS A 174 -48.27 10.10 -23.06
N PHE A 175 -48.38 9.30 -24.12
CA PHE A 175 -49.57 9.23 -24.97
C PHE A 175 -50.37 7.94 -24.79
N GLN A 176 -49.95 7.06 -23.86
CA GLN A 176 -50.69 5.86 -23.52
C GLN A 176 -51.50 6.08 -22.23
N PRO A 177 -52.74 5.55 -22.13
CA PRO A 177 -53.46 5.54 -20.88
C PRO A 177 -52.66 4.71 -19.87
N ARG A 178 -52.21 5.34 -18.78
CA ARG A 178 -51.51 4.65 -17.69
C ARG A 178 -52.42 3.55 -17.15
N SER A 179 -52.13 2.29 -17.49
CA SER A 179 -52.93 1.16 -17.01
C SER A 179 -52.85 1.10 -15.49
N ASN A 180 -54.00 1.00 -14.81
CA ASN A 180 -54.03 0.87 -13.36
C ASN A 180 -53.57 -0.56 -13.00
N PRO A 181 -52.43 -0.74 -12.30
CA PRO A 181 -51.92 -2.07 -11.98
C PRO A 181 -52.89 -2.91 -11.14
N LEU A 182 -53.76 -2.27 -10.35
CA LEU A 182 -54.75 -2.94 -9.51
C LEU A 182 -55.86 -3.61 -10.31
N LEU A 183 -56.09 -3.19 -11.55
CA LEU A 183 -57.12 -3.74 -12.43
C LEU A 183 -56.56 -4.75 -13.44
N ASN A 184 -55.26 -5.03 -13.40
CA ASN A 184 -54.61 -5.97 -14.31
C ASN A 184 -54.67 -7.41 -13.75
N PRO A 185 -55.44 -8.34 -14.34
CA PRO A 185 -55.60 -9.70 -13.83
C PRO A 185 -54.30 -10.52 -13.87
N PHE A 186 -53.37 -10.20 -14.79
CA PHE A 186 -52.08 -10.87 -14.88
C PHE A 186 -51.12 -10.43 -13.76
N ALA A 187 -51.20 -9.17 -13.33
CA ALA A 187 -50.41 -8.67 -12.20
C ALA A 187 -50.79 -9.36 -10.89
N TRP A 188 -52.09 -9.61 -10.65
CA TRP A 188 -52.57 -10.38 -9.51
C TRP A 188 -52.06 -11.83 -9.53
N ALA A 189 -52.04 -12.48 -10.69
CA ALA A 189 -51.52 -13.83 -10.81
C ALA A 189 -50.01 -13.90 -10.47
N GLN A 190 -49.22 -12.92 -10.93
CA GLN A 190 -47.81 -12.83 -10.60
C GLN A 190 -47.57 -12.53 -9.11
N PHE A 191 -48.36 -11.62 -8.52
CA PHE A 191 -48.30 -11.29 -7.10
C PHE A 191 -48.65 -12.49 -6.20
N ILE A 192 -49.71 -13.23 -6.52
CA ILE A 192 -50.07 -14.46 -5.78
C ILE A 192 -48.94 -15.50 -5.92
N LYS A 193 -48.29 -15.57 -7.09
CA LYS A 193 -47.16 -16.48 -7.33
C LYS A 193 -45.92 -16.09 -6.52
N SER A 194 -45.61 -14.79 -6.37
CA SER A 194 -44.47 -14.35 -5.56
C SER A 194 -44.68 -14.65 -4.07
N LEU A 195 -45.88 -14.36 -3.54
CA LEU A 195 -46.24 -14.72 -2.16
C LEU A 195 -46.17 -16.23 -1.89
N LYS A 196 -46.48 -17.06 -2.90
CA LYS A 196 -46.35 -18.51 -2.79
C LYS A 196 -44.89 -18.98 -2.87
N LYS A 197 -44.03 -18.25 -3.58
CA LYS A 197 -42.60 -18.57 -3.74
C LYS A 197 -41.79 -18.25 -2.47
N ASP A 198 -42.14 -17.19 -1.75
CA ASP A 198 -41.49 -16.78 -0.49
C ASP A 198 -41.91 -17.64 0.72
N ARG A 199 -42.92 -18.50 0.57
CA ARG A 199 -43.39 -19.42 1.60
C ARG A 199 -42.71 -20.80 1.47
N LYS A 200 -41.39 -20.80 1.25
CA LYS A 200 -40.54 -22.00 1.18
C LYS A 200 -39.22 -21.76 1.88
#